data_AF-A0A6N7D057-F1
#
_entry.id   AF-A0A6N7D057-F1
#
_cell.length_a   1.000
_cell.length_b   1.000
_cell.length_c   1.000
_cell.angle_alpha   90.00
_cell.angle_beta   90.00
_cell.angle_gamma   90.00
#
_symmetry.space_group_name_H-M   'P 1'
#
loop_
_entity.id
_entity.type
_entity.pdbx_description
1 polymer ?
#
loop_
_entity_poly.entity_id
_entity_poly.type
_entity_poly.pdbx_seq_one_letter_code
_entity_poly.pdbx_strand_id
1 'polypeptide(L)'
;MTPTLALSVATPLRIALRDDAVTSLRAEDASGDFGIRPGHADFLTVIGAGVVRWLGSAGHWRYAALRGGVLAVTGGRAVRIACREAVFGDDLASLQARVAAARAEALDAARRARAQGTQLHARAIRQLMRQLSGGADTPGLNTEDLQ
;
A
#
# COMPACT_ATOMS: atom_id res chain seq x y z
N MET A 1 36.46 7.10 -5.57
CA MET A 1 35.11 6.53 -5.73
C MET A 1 34.11 7.61 -5.35
N THR A 2 33.13 7.90 -6.21
CA THR A 2 32.06 8.83 -5.86
C THR A 2 31.21 8.21 -4.74
N PRO A 3 31.00 8.91 -3.61
CA PRO A 3 30.19 8.35 -2.54
C PRO A 3 28.75 8.09 -3.03
N THR A 4 28.09 7.08 -2.46
CA THR A 4 26.71 6.69 -2.81
C THR A 4 25.83 6.61 -1.56
N LEU A 5 24.52 6.70 -1.78
CA LEU A 5 23.46 6.47 -0.81
C LEU A 5 22.95 5.02 -0.93
N ALA A 6 22.54 4.47 0.20
CA ALA A 6 21.78 3.22 0.27
C ALA A 6 20.29 3.55 0.44
N LEU A 7 19.53 3.46 -0.65
CA LEU A 7 18.09 3.70 -0.67
C LEU A 7 17.33 2.41 -0.40
N SER A 8 16.34 2.48 0.48
CA SER A 8 15.31 1.45 0.59
C SER A 8 13.92 2.06 0.63
N VAL A 9 12.99 1.44 -0.09
CA VAL A 9 11.57 1.80 -0.07
C VAL A 9 10.81 0.58 0.42
N ALA A 10 10.03 0.74 1.48
CA ALA A 10 9.29 -0.34 2.11
C ALA A 10 7.79 0.00 2.17
N THR A 11 6.98 -1.02 1.92
CA THR A 11 5.56 -1.04 2.28
C THR A 11 5.36 -1.91 3.52
N PRO A 12 4.18 -1.87 4.18
CA PRO A 12 3.93 -2.70 5.35
C PRO A 12 4.11 -4.21 5.09
N LEU A 13 3.99 -4.64 3.84
CA LEU A 13 4.06 -6.05 3.46
C LEU A 13 5.45 -6.50 3.02
N ARG A 14 6.33 -5.58 2.58
CA ARG A 14 7.65 -5.94 2.04
C ARG A 14 8.58 -4.73 1.88
N ILE A 15 9.88 -5.02 1.77
CA ILE A 15 10.83 -4.08 1.17
C ILE A 15 10.60 -4.12 -0.34
N ALA A 16 10.12 -3.01 -0.90
CA ALA A 16 9.71 -2.91 -2.29
C ALA A 16 10.88 -2.59 -3.23
N LEU A 17 11.90 -1.90 -2.73
CA LEU A 17 13.14 -1.57 -3.44
C LEU A 17 14.31 -1.51 -2.45
N ARG A 18 15.48 -1.97 -2.90
CA ARG A 18 16.78 -1.65 -2.30
C ARG A 18 17.77 -1.29 -3.41
N ASP A 19 18.54 -0.23 -3.20
CA ASP A 19 19.51 0.27 -4.16
C ASP A 19 20.69 0.96 -3.43
N ASP A 20 21.87 0.35 -3.48
CA ASP A 20 23.06 0.81 -2.75
C ASP A 20 23.97 1.74 -3.59
N ALA A 21 23.54 2.03 -4.81
CA ALA A 21 24.31 2.74 -5.83
C ALA A 21 23.64 4.07 -6.23
N VAL A 22 22.98 4.75 -5.29
CA VAL A 22 22.29 6.02 -5.57
C VAL A 22 23.24 7.20 -5.38
N THR A 23 23.31 8.12 -6.35
CA THR A 23 24.19 9.30 -6.29
C THR A 23 23.46 10.57 -5.84
N SER A 24 22.17 10.67 -6.12
CA SER A 24 21.30 11.73 -5.62
C SER A 24 19.84 11.27 -5.65
N LEU A 25 19.03 11.81 -4.73
CA LEU A 25 17.59 11.59 -4.65
C LEU A 25 16.88 12.94 -4.53
N ARG A 26 15.71 13.08 -5.17
CA ARG A 26 14.81 14.23 -5.05
C ARG A 26 13.43 13.76 -4.60
N ALA A 27 12.83 14.52 -3.70
CA ALA A 27 11.51 14.28 -3.15
C ALA A 27 10.88 15.61 -2.70
N GLU A 28 9.58 15.58 -2.44
CA GLU A 28 8.80 16.74 -2.01
C GLU A 28 8.14 16.45 -0.65
N ASP A 29 8.15 17.44 0.24
CA ASP A 29 7.38 17.46 1.47
C ASP A 29 6.56 18.76 1.58
N ALA A 30 5.95 19.01 2.74
CA ALA A 30 5.13 20.20 2.96
C ALA A 30 5.88 21.54 2.81
N SER A 31 7.21 21.54 2.85
CA SER A 31 8.04 22.72 2.64
C SER A 31 8.43 22.95 1.17
N GLY A 32 8.21 21.96 0.29
CA GLY A 32 8.55 22.00 -1.13
C GLY A 32 9.51 20.88 -1.54
N ASP A 33 10.28 21.11 -2.61
CA ASP A 33 11.22 20.14 -3.18
C ASP A 33 12.58 20.18 -2.45
N PHE A 34 13.14 19.00 -2.20
CA PHE A 34 14.45 18.83 -1.57
C PHE A 34 15.27 17.72 -2.24
N GLY A 35 16.59 17.80 -2.03
CA GLY A 35 17.55 16.87 -2.61
C GLY A 35 18.45 16.24 -1.55
N ILE A 36 18.61 14.92 -1.59
CA ILE A 36 19.51 14.16 -0.73
C ILE A 36 20.72 13.70 -1.55
N ARG A 37 21.92 13.97 -1.04
CA ARG A 37 23.20 13.51 -1.59
C ARG A 37 24.01 12.81 -0.47
N PRO A 38 25.01 11.99 -0.81
CA PRO A 38 25.90 11.43 0.21
C PRO A 38 26.52 12.52 1.09
N GLY A 39 26.51 12.29 2.41
CA GLY A 39 26.95 13.25 3.42
C GLY A 39 25.85 14.19 3.93
N HIS A 40 24.60 14.03 3.48
CA HIS A 40 23.47 14.82 4.01
C HIS A 40 23.30 14.61 5.51
N ALA A 41 22.93 15.65 6.24
CA ALA A 41 22.62 15.53 7.67
C ALA A 41 21.48 14.54 7.92
N ASP A 42 21.40 14.01 9.14
CA ASP A 42 20.24 13.22 9.54
C ASP A 42 18.97 14.05 9.38
N PHE A 43 17.98 13.45 8.73
CA PHE A 43 16.79 14.15 8.26
C PHE A 43 15.57 13.24 8.33
N LEU A 44 14.44 13.76 8.80
CA LEU A 44 13.19 13.01 8.92
C LEU A 44 12.05 13.91 8.49
N THR A 45 11.25 13.46 7.53
CA THR A 45 10.09 14.23 7.04
C THR A 45 8.95 13.32 6.60
N VAL A 46 7.75 13.87 6.61
CA VAL A 46 6.56 13.25 6.00
C VAL A 46 6.48 13.71 4.56
N ILE A 47 6.43 12.76 3.63
CA ILE A 47 6.26 13.04 2.21
C ILE A 47 4.81 12.80 1.79
N GLY A 48 4.30 13.70 0.95
CA GLY A 48 2.96 13.60 0.36
C GLY A 48 2.85 12.49 -0.69
N ALA A 49 1.65 12.30 -1.22
CA ALA A 49 1.48 11.47 -2.41
C ALA A 49 2.12 12.18 -3.60
N GLY A 50 3.08 11.54 -4.26
CA GLY A 50 3.90 12.21 -5.26
C GLY A 50 4.94 11.28 -5.87
N VAL A 51 5.90 11.86 -6.58
CA VAL A 51 6.97 11.13 -7.25
C VAL A 51 8.30 11.44 -6.58
N VAL A 52 8.99 10.38 -6.17
CA VAL A 52 10.41 10.43 -5.79
C VAL A 52 11.22 9.99 -7.00
N ARG A 53 12.33 10.67 -7.27
CA ARG A 53 13.28 10.26 -8.32
C ARG A 53 14.69 10.19 -7.78
N TRP A 54 15.49 9.29 -8.31
CA TRP A 54 16.89 9.18 -7.94
C TRP A 54 17.76 8.81 -9.13
N LEU A 55 19.03 9.20 -9.06
CA LEU A 55 20.03 8.93 -10.07
C LEU A 55 20.93 7.79 -9.58
N GLY A 56 20.99 6.69 -10.33
CA GLY A 56 21.94 5.62 -10.07
C GLY A 56 23.38 6.00 -10.44
N SER A 57 24.36 5.25 -9.93
CA SER A 57 25.78 5.45 -10.25
C SER A 57 26.11 5.21 -11.73
N ALA A 58 25.27 4.44 -12.42
CA ALA A 58 25.33 4.23 -13.87
C ALA A 58 24.77 5.42 -14.68
N GLY A 59 24.27 6.48 -14.03
CA GLY A 59 23.75 7.68 -14.71
C GLY A 59 22.30 7.58 -15.18
N HIS A 60 21.58 6.51 -14.80
CA HIS A 60 20.17 6.33 -15.15
C HIS A 60 19.25 6.88 -14.06
N TRP A 61 18.26 7.67 -14.48
CA TRP A 61 17.17 8.10 -13.62
C TRP A 61 16.21 6.95 -13.36
N ARG A 62 15.72 6.87 -12.13
CA ARG A 62 14.65 5.96 -11.72
C ARG A 62 13.64 6.73 -10.89
N TYR A 63 12.40 6.25 -10.93
CA TYR A 63 11.24 6.95 -10.38
C TYR A 63 10.40 6.01 -9.53
N ALA A 64 9.78 6.55 -8.49
CA ALA A 64 8.79 5.89 -7.66
C ALA A 64 7.62 6.82 -7.41
N ALA A 65 6.41 6.41 -7.80
CA ALA A 65 5.19 7.04 -7.33
C ALA A 65 4.82 6.42 -5.98
N LEU A 66 4.70 7.29 -4.97
CA LEU A 66 4.41 6.89 -3.59
C LEU A 66 3.06 7.46 -3.17
N ARG A 67 2.32 6.69 -2.37
CA ARG A 67 1.05 7.14 -1.79
C ARG A 67 1.23 7.75 -0.40
N GLY A 68 2.17 8.70 -0.31
CA GLY A 68 2.64 9.30 0.93
C GLY A 68 3.49 8.36 1.77
N GLY A 69 4.20 8.92 2.74
CA GLY A 69 5.09 8.15 3.59
C GLY A 69 5.94 8.98 4.53
N VAL A 70 6.92 8.33 5.11
CA VAL A 70 7.97 8.95 5.93
C VAL A 70 9.32 8.66 5.29
N LEU A 71 10.12 9.70 5.07
CA LEU A 71 11.48 9.62 4.59
C LEU A 71 12.45 9.90 5.75
N ALA A 72 13.43 9.02 5.93
CA ALA A 72 14.48 9.18 6.92
C ALA A 72 15.87 9.04 6.27
N VAL A 73 16.77 9.96 6.60
CA VAL A 73 18.20 9.90 6.29
C VAL A 73 18.95 9.70 7.60
N THR A 74 19.85 8.73 7.65
CA THR A 74 20.68 8.45 8.83
C THR A 74 22.14 8.19 8.45
N GLY A 75 23.07 8.75 9.21
CA GLY A 75 24.52 8.58 9.02
C GLY A 75 25.01 9.09 7.67
N GLY A 76 24.30 10.07 7.08
CA GLY A 76 24.61 10.66 5.77
C GLY A 76 24.67 9.71 4.57
N ARG A 77 24.22 8.47 4.71
CA ARG A 77 24.25 7.47 3.63
C ARG A 77 22.98 6.66 3.49
N ALA A 78 22.32 6.29 4.58
CA ALA A 78 21.14 5.44 4.53
C ALA A 78 19.89 6.28 4.36
N VAL A 79 19.16 6.08 3.27
CA VAL A 79 17.86 6.72 2.99
C VAL A 79 16.78 5.64 3.03
N ARG A 80 15.79 5.80 3.90
CA ARG A 80 14.67 4.87 4.02
C ARG A 80 13.37 5.61 3.78
N ILE A 81 12.50 5.02 2.97
CA ILE A 81 11.16 5.52 2.72
C ILE A 81 10.17 4.44 3.10
N ALA A 82 9.34 4.73 4.10
CA ALA A 82 8.22 3.87 4.49
C ALA A 82 6.92 4.48 3.93
N CYS A 83 6.20 3.73 3.10
CA CYS A 83 4.99 4.21 2.42
C CYS A 83 3.93 3.11 2.36
N ARG A 84 2.66 3.46 2.13
CA ARG A 84 1.60 2.43 2.00
C ARG A 84 1.71 1.64 0.70
N GLU A 85 1.99 2.36 -0.38
CA GLU A 85 2.06 1.83 -1.74
C GLU A 85 3.20 2.53 -2.49
N ALA A 86 3.91 1.77 -3.31
CA ALA A 86 4.98 2.25 -4.17
C ALA A 86 4.89 1.58 -5.55
N VAL A 87 4.91 2.39 -6.61
CA VAL A 87 5.00 1.94 -8.00
C VAL A 87 6.27 2.50 -8.60
N PHE A 88 7.08 1.67 -9.24
CA PHE A 88 8.38 2.07 -9.80
C PHE A 88 8.30 2.24 -11.31
N GLY A 89 9.23 3.00 -11.89
CA GLY A 89 9.41 3.15 -13.33
C GLY A 89 10.79 3.72 -13.67
N ASP A 90 11.26 3.46 -14.88
CA ASP A 90 12.54 3.96 -15.38
C ASP A 90 12.39 5.33 -16.07
N ASP A 91 11.15 5.71 -16.39
CA ASP A 91 10.78 7.01 -16.93
C ASP A 91 9.37 7.41 -16.44
N LEU A 92 9.01 8.68 -16.63
CA LEU A 92 7.75 9.21 -16.12
C LEU A 92 6.53 8.70 -16.89
N ALA A 93 6.66 8.42 -18.19
CA ALA A 93 5.54 7.95 -19.01
C ALA A 93 5.16 6.51 -18.66
N SER A 94 6.15 5.62 -18.54
CA SER A 94 5.94 4.26 -18.06
C SER A 94 5.42 4.23 -16.62
N LEU A 95 5.94 5.12 -15.76
CA LEU A 95 5.44 5.24 -14.40
C LEU A 95 3.96 5.66 -14.37
N GLN A 96 3.57 6.66 -15.14
CA GLN A 96 2.18 7.13 -15.21
C GLN A 96 1.22 6.00 -15.63
N ALA A 97 1.57 5.25 -16.67
CA ALA A 97 0.78 4.11 -17.13
C ALA A 97 0.64 3.04 -16.04
N ARG A 98 1.74 2.70 -15.35
CA ARG A 98 1.73 1.71 -14.26
C ARG A 98 0.92 2.17 -13.06
N VAL A 99 0.98 3.45 -12.69
CA VAL A 99 0.17 4.01 -11.61
C VAL A 99 -1.32 3.95 -11.97
N ALA A 100 -1.69 4.26 -13.21
CA ALA A 100 -3.07 4.16 -13.67
C ALA A 100 -3.58 2.71 -13.59
N ALA A 101 -2.80 1.75 -14.06
CA ALA A 101 -3.13 0.32 -13.99
C ALA A 101 -3.30 -0.16 -12.54
N ALA A 102 -2.35 0.18 -11.65
CA ALA A 102 -2.41 -0.19 -10.23
C ALA A 102 -3.66 0.39 -9.53
N ARG A 103 -4.04 1.64 -9.86
CA ARG A 103 -5.27 2.26 -9.35
C ARG A 103 -6.53 1.54 -9.83
N ALA A 104 -6.58 1.19 -11.12
CA ALA A 104 -7.71 0.45 -11.68
C ALA A 104 -7.87 -0.92 -11.01
N GLU A 105 -6.77 -1.66 -10.86
CA GLU A 105 -6.74 -2.96 -10.18
C GLU A 105 -7.20 -2.86 -8.72
N ALA A 106 -6.71 -1.85 -7.99
CA ALA A 106 -7.11 -1.62 -6.60
C ALA A 106 -8.62 -1.32 -6.46
N LEU A 107 -9.18 -0.53 -7.38
CA LEU A 107 -10.62 -0.24 -7.42
C LEU A 107 -11.44 -1.51 -7.68
N ASP A 108 -11.03 -2.33 -8.63
CA ASP A 108 -11.73 -3.57 -8.97
C ASP A 108 -11.61 -4.64 -7.87
N ALA A 109 -10.44 -4.76 -7.23
CA ALA A 109 -10.28 -5.59 -6.04
C ALA A 109 -11.21 -5.14 -4.91
N ALA A 110 -11.29 -3.83 -4.63
CA ALA A 110 -12.16 -3.29 -3.61
C ALA A 110 -13.66 -3.47 -3.94
N ARG A 111 -14.05 -3.40 -5.22
CA ARG A 111 -15.42 -3.71 -5.66
C ARG A 111 -15.76 -5.18 -5.44
N ARG A 112 -14.89 -6.09 -5.85
CA ARG A 112 -15.06 -7.54 -5.66
C ARG A 112 -15.18 -7.93 -4.18
N ALA A 113 -14.28 -7.40 -3.34
CA ALA A 113 -14.31 -7.66 -1.90
C ALA A 113 -15.62 -7.21 -1.25
N ARG A 114 -16.15 -6.03 -1.62
CA ARG A 114 -17.45 -5.54 -1.12
C ARG A 114 -18.60 -6.44 -1.56
N ALA A 115 -18.64 -6.83 -2.84
CA ALA A 115 -19.68 -7.72 -3.35
C ALA A 115 -19.67 -9.08 -2.65
N GLN A 116 -18.49 -9.67 -2.45
CA GLN A 116 -18.31 -10.92 -1.71
C GLN A 116 -18.76 -10.79 -0.25
N GLY A 117 -18.40 -9.69 0.42
CA GLY A 117 -18.84 -9.40 1.79
C GLY A 117 -20.36 -9.31 1.93
N THR A 118 -21.02 -8.56 1.04
CA THR A 118 -22.49 -8.45 1.02
C THR A 118 -23.15 -9.80 0.77
N GLN A 119 -22.63 -10.60 -0.16
CA GLN A 119 -23.16 -11.93 -0.45
C GLN A 119 -23.00 -12.86 0.75
N LEU A 120 -21.86 -12.82 1.44
CA LEU A 120 -21.59 -13.61 2.64
C LEU A 120 -22.54 -13.22 3.78
N HIS A 121 -22.72 -11.92 4.05
CA HIS A 121 -23.67 -11.42 5.05
C HIS A 121 -25.09 -11.89 4.75
N ALA A 122 -25.56 -11.75 3.51
CA ALA A 122 -26.91 -12.17 3.13
C ALA A 122 -27.11 -13.70 3.26
N ARG A 123 -26.08 -14.50 2.96
CA ARG A 123 -26.11 -15.96 3.16
C ARG A 123 -26.20 -16.32 4.65
N ALA A 124 -25.43 -15.65 5.51
CA ALA A 124 -25.47 -15.87 6.95
C ALA A 124 -26.85 -15.54 7.55
N ILE A 125 -27.43 -14.37 7.22
CA ILE A 125 -28.77 -13.98 7.68
C ILE A 125 -29.82 -15.01 7.27
N ARG A 126 -29.84 -15.43 6.00
CA ARG A 126 -30.80 -16.44 5.53
C ARG A 126 -30.65 -17.77 6.25
N GLN A 127 -29.43 -18.18 6.58
CA GLN A 127 -29.20 -19.42 7.33
C GLN A 127 -29.71 -19.32 8.76
N LEU A 128 -29.46 -18.20 9.45
CA LEU A 128 -30.00 -17.95 10.79
C LEU A 128 -31.53 -17.96 10.79
N MET A 129 -32.16 -17.26 9.83
CA MET A 129 -33.62 -17.25 9.72
C MET A 129 -34.19 -18.65 9.50
N ARG A 130 -33.58 -19.48 8.65
CA ARG A 130 -34.03 -20.87 8.45
C ARG A 130 -33.93 -21.72 9.72
N GLN A 131 -32.87 -21.56 10.51
CA GLN A 131 -32.71 -22.30 11.77
C GLN A 131 -33.74 -21.85 12.82
N LEU A 132 -34.01 -20.54 12.90
CA LEU A 132 -35.02 -19.99 13.80
C LEU A 132 -36.45 -20.39 13.37
N SER A 133 -36.75 -20.40 12.08
CA SER A 133 -38.04 -20.85 11.56
C SER A 133 -38.25 -22.37 11.70
N GLY A 134 -37.18 -23.17 11.60
CA GLY A 134 -37.25 -24.62 11.78
C GLY A 134 -37.41 -25.07 13.25
N GLY A 135 -37.20 -24.19 14.23
CA GLY A 135 -37.46 -24.45 15.65
C GLY A 135 -38.91 -24.20 16.08
N ALA A 136 -39.74 -23.63 15.21
CA ALA A 136 -41.16 -23.32 15.50
C ALA A 136 -42.13 -24.46 15.12
N ASP A 137 -41.68 -25.46 14.37
CA ASP A 137 -42.47 -26.66 14.04
C ASP A 137 -41.93 -27.88 14.81
N THR A 138 -42.31 -28.00 16.08
CA THR A 138 -42.41 -29.31 16.73
C THR A 138 -43.89 -29.66 16.87
N PRO A 139 -44.45 -30.50 15.99
CA PRO A 139 -45.78 -31.05 16.16
C PRO A 139 -45.72 -32.22 17.16
N GLY A 140 -46.51 -32.12 18.23
CA GLY A 140 -46.93 -33.28 19.02
C GLY A 140 -46.55 -33.27 20.50
N LEU A 141 -47.43 -32.71 21.33
CA LEU A 141 -47.83 -33.33 22.59
C LEU A 141 -49.34 -33.53 22.54
N ASN A 142 -49.77 -34.66 21.99
CA ASN A 142 -51.05 -35.27 22.36
C ASN A 142 -50.74 -36.27 23.46
N THR A 143 -51.25 -36.06 24.67
CA THR A 143 -52.08 -37.07 25.34
C THR A 143 -52.75 -36.45 26.56
N GLU A 144 -54.05 -36.77 26.69
CA GLU A 144 -54.78 -36.91 27.96
C GLU A 144 -55.19 -35.62 28.69
N ASP A 145 -56.32 -35.05 28.27
CA ASP A 145 -57.30 -34.44 29.17
C ASP A 145 -58.63 -34.29 28.43
N LEU A 146 -59.48 -35.32 28.49
CA LEU A 146 -60.95 -35.22 28.48
C LEU A 146 -61.56 -36.60 28.72
N GLN A 147 -62.11 -36.74 29.94
CA GLN A 147 -62.98 -37.78 30.52
C GLN A 147 -62.32 -38.92 31.29
#